data_AF-A0A8B4QA21-F1
#
_entry.id   AF-A0A8B4QA21-F1
#
_cell.length_a   1.000
_cell.length_b   1.000
_cell.length_c   1.000
_cell.angle_alpha   90.00
_cell.angle_beta   90.00
_cell.angle_gamma   90.00
#
_symmetry.space_group_name_H-M   'P 1'
#
loop_
_entity.id
_entity.type
_entity.pdbx_description
1 polymer ?
#
loop_
_entity_poly.entity_id
_entity_poly.type
_entity_poly.pdbx_seq_one_letter_code
_entity_poly.pdbx_strand_id
1 'polypeptide(L)'
;MKKFNYYLKKLLSWSPILRVTDDSKYNKIEKGSVEFRISFVSFTLGIVSYYFFTWKPKEGSKCFHKLNLYDVQKYNENIRKFEIQYDEYLEELKEKDTTNKKVEKEFLSRRISEIETIKGRTFNKFLAYIALFVFIVPLYISKMTISIPKLTTYNIICVLIMSYIIINLSLITYEFIKVKNVKRVTFHSIRKALKLDVENKYLAMLFYEWKHNENESILEVALIKNLEKYMCILIMSSIVIIVNSNFENVIREPAIQENLTLYKFNHIERESFHTFLTENNKKIDKLKNNILSDDYSRIIIISPKNDNKSDDFVKLIGLYTGGNEQVIEVKKSSNVNITDVILIKE
;
A
#
# COMPACT_ATOMS: atom_id res chain seq x y z
N MET A 1 -9.42 27.11 -18.11
CA MET A 1 -10.18 26.46 -17.02
C MET A 1 -9.90 27.21 -15.71
N LYS A 2 -10.91 27.61 -14.93
CA LYS A 2 -10.69 28.28 -13.62
C LYS A 2 -9.84 27.36 -12.70
N LYS A 3 -8.91 27.93 -11.90
CA LYS A 3 -7.97 27.18 -11.04
C LYS A 3 -8.69 26.12 -10.18
N PHE A 4 -9.80 26.50 -9.55
CA PHE A 4 -10.60 25.60 -8.71
C PHE A 4 -11.10 24.35 -9.47
N ASN A 5 -11.68 24.51 -10.66
CA ASN A 5 -12.16 23.40 -11.48
C ASN A 5 -11.03 22.43 -11.88
N TYR A 6 -9.81 22.94 -12.05
CA TYR A 6 -8.64 22.09 -12.31
C TYR A 6 -8.28 21.22 -11.11
N TYR A 7 -8.20 21.81 -9.91
CA TYR A 7 -7.88 21.05 -8.71
C TYR A 7 -8.96 20.04 -8.36
N LEU A 8 -10.24 20.42 -8.47
CA LEU A 8 -11.36 19.51 -8.24
C LEU A 8 -11.30 18.30 -9.18
N LYS A 9 -11.15 18.54 -10.48
CA LYS A 9 -11.00 17.45 -11.47
C LYS A 9 -9.77 16.59 -11.17
N LYS A 10 -8.64 17.21 -10.82
CA LYS A 10 -7.41 16.49 -10.48
C LYS A 10 -7.62 15.58 -9.26
N LEU A 11 -8.32 16.05 -8.24
CA LEU A 11 -8.68 15.25 -7.07
C LEU A 11 -9.62 14.09 -7.45
N LEU A 12 -10.67 14.37 -8.22
CA LEU A 12 -11.58 13.34 -8.73
C LEU A 12 -10.87 12.31 -9.62
N SER A 13 -9.77 12.65 -10.29
CA SER A 13 -8.99 11.69 -11.10
C SER A 13 -8.25 10.61 -10.30
N TRP A 14 -8.16 10.79 -8.98
CA TRP A 14 -7.56 9.83 -8.04
C TRP A 14 -8.60 8.96 -7.36
N SER A 15 -9.87 9.38 -7.35
CA SER A 15 -10.96 8.61 -6.76
C SER A 15 -11.29 7.37 -7.61
N PRO A 16 -11.55 6.20 -6.99
CA PRO A 16 -12.08 5.03 -7.70
C PRO A 16 -13.58 5.19 -8.04
N ILE A 17 -14.29 6.10 -7.35
CA ILE A 17 -15.72 6.37 -7.50
C ILE A 17 -15.91 7.81 -8.03
N LEU A 18 -16.79 8.01 -9.00
CA LEU A 18 -17.02 9.31 -9.68
C LEU A 18 -15.71 9.91 -10.22
N ARG A 19 -14.95 9.10 -10.96
CA ARG A 19 -13.63 9.48 -11.46
C ARG A 19 -13.74 10.30 -12.74
N VAL A 20 -12.94 11.36 -12.80
CA VAL A 20 -12.75 12.19 -14.00
C VAL A 20 -11.38 11.90 -14.58
N THR A 21 -11.30 11.55 -15.86
CA THR A 21 -10.05 11.19 -16.54
C THR A 21 -9.94 11.82 -17.92
N ASP A 22 -8.73 11.90 -18.47
CA ASP A 22 -8.47 12.22 -19.87
C ASP A 22 -7.87 10.99 -20.54
N ASP A 23 -8.57 10.42 -21.52
CA ASP A 23 -8.15 9.20 -22.21
C ASP A 23 -6.87 9.44 -23.02
N SER A 24 -6.72 10.63 -23.61
CA SER A 24 -5.57 10.99 -24.46
C SER A 24 -4.25 11.04 -23.68
N LYS A 25 -4.34 11.24 -22.37
CA LYS A 25 -3.20 11.32 -21.45
C LYS A 25 -3.14 10.15 -20.49
N TYR A 26 -3.81 9.05 -20.82
CA TYR A 26 -3.89 7.84 -19.99
C TYR A 26 -4.24 8.18 -18.52
N ASN A 27 -5.45 8.71 -18.32
CA ASN A 27 -6.02 9.08 -17.03
C ASN A 27 -5.50 10.34 -16.34
N LYS A 28 -4.58 11.09 -16.95
CA LYS A 28 -3.98 12.27 -16.31
C LYS A 28 -4.69 13.56 -16.70
N ILE A 29 -4.97 14.39 -15.69
CA ILE A 29 -5.51 15.72 -15.89
C ILE A 29 -4.39 16.75 -15.82
N GLU A 30 -4.10 17.36 -16.96
CA GLU A 30 -3.15 18.45 -17.13
C GLU A 30 -3.87 19.77 -17.50
N LYS A 31 -3.18 20.91 -17.39
CA LYS A 31 -3.76 22.25 -17.58
C LYS A 31 -4.40 22.50 -18.96
N GLY A 32 -4.08 21.68 -19.98
CA GLY A 32 -4.65 21.73 -21.33
C GLY A 32 -5.58 20.56 -21.69
N SER A 33 -6.06 19.79 -20.70
CA SER A 33 -6.97 18.67 -20.96
C SER A 33 -8.35 19.20 -21.38
N VAL A 34 -8.92 18.66 -22.45
CA VAL A 34 -10.17 19.16 -23.05
C VAL A 34 -11.26 18.09 -23.07
N GLU A 35 -10.90 16.83 -23.34
CA GLU A 35 -11.84 15.73 -23.48
C GLU A 35 -11.87 14.85 -22.22
N PHE A 36 -12.73 15.21 -21.28
CA PHE A 36 -12.87 14.48 -20.03
C PHE A 36 -13.86 13.32 -20.16
N ARG A 37 -13.47 12.17 -19.62
CA ARG A 37 -14.35 11.04 -19.34
C ARG A 37 -14.75 11.09 -17.87
N ILE A 38 -16.05 10.96 -17.60
CA ILE A 38 -16.58 10.77 -16.25
C ILE A 38 -16.97 9.30 -16.15
N SER A 39 -16.67 8.67 -15.02
CA SER A 39 -17.01 7.26 -14.77
C SER A 39 -17.51 7.08 -13.35
N PHE A 40 -18.55 6.28 -13.18
CA PHE A 40 -19.08 6.00 -11.85
C PHE A 40 -18.10 5.18 -11.03
N VAL A 41 -17.56 4.12 -11.62
CA VAL A 41 -16.51 3.29 -11.02
C VAL A 41 -15.42 3.08 -12.05
N SER A 42 -14.17 3.18 -11.62
CA SER A 42 -13.05 2.79 -12.45
C SER A 42 -11.92 2.22 -11.61
N PHE A 43 -11.23 1.25 -12.18
CA PHE A 43 -10.00 0.74 -11.63
C PHE A 43 -9.02 0.49 -12.77
N THR A 44 -7.74 0.56 -12.41
CA THR A 44 -6.65 0.34 -13.34
C THR A 44 -5.90 -0.90 -12.83
N LEU A 45 -5.55 -1.79 -13.76
CA LEU A 45 -4.76 -3.00 -13.53
C LEU A 45 -3.54 -2.92 -14.45
N GLY A 46 -2.43 -2.48 -13.89
CA GLY A 46 -1.19 -2.26 -14.63
C GLY A 46 -1.36 -1.20 -15.73
N ILE A 47 -1.27 -1.65 -16.98
CA ILE A 47 -1.37 -0.85 -18.21
C ILE A 47 -2.80 -0.75 -18.76
N VAL A 48 -3.78 -1.40 -18.13
CA VAL A 48 -5.18 -1.39 -18.58
C VAL A 48 -6.05 -0.68 -17.56
N SER A 49 -6.86 0.27 -18.01
CA SER A 49 -7.88 0.93 -17.22
C SER A 49 -9.27 0.50 -17.65
N TYR A 50 -10.09 0.15 -16.66
CA TYR A 50 -11.47 -0.28 -16.83
C TYR A 50 -12.40 0.79 -16.23
N TYR A 51 -13.41 1.19 -16.99
CA TYR A 51 -14.41 2.17 -16.59
C TYR A 51 -15.79 1.56 -16.72
N PHE A 52 -16.59 1.73 -15.67
CA PHE A 52 -17.97 1.27 -15.58
C PHE A 52 -18.89 2.47 -15.46
N PHE A 53 -19.99 2.45 -16.21
CA PHE A 53 -20.97 3.53 -16.33
C PHE A 53 -20.28 4.88 -16.57
N THR A 54 -19.81 5.04 -17.80
CA THR A 54 -18.97 6.16 -18.22
C THR A 54 -19.69 7.06 -19.21
N TRP A 55 -19.39 8.34 -19.17
CA TRP A 55 -19.85 9.33 -20.13
C TRP A 55 -18.68 10.17 -20.62
N LYS A 56 -18.63 10.43 -21.93
CA LYS A 56 -17.65 11.32 -22.56
C LYS A 56 -18.36 12.21 -23.59
N PRO A 57 -18.07 13.53 -23.64
CA PRO A 57 -18.84 14.48 -24.44
C PRO A 57 -19.05 14.10 -25.91
N LYS A 58 -18.04 13.51 -26.57
CA LYS A 58 -18.11 13.10 -27.98
C LYS A 58 -18.61 11.68 -28.22
N GLU A 59 -18.52 10.80 -27.22
CA GLU A 59 -18.85 9.37 -27.36
C GLU A 59 -20.17 8.98 -26.69
N GLY A 60 -20.79 9.89 -25.94
CA GLY A 60 -22.00 9.61 -25.16
C GLY A 60 -21.74 8.75 -23.93
N SER A 61 -22.79 8.09 -23.45
CA SER A 61 -22.74 7.15 -22.31
C SER A 61 -22.43 5.73 -22.78
N LYS A 62 -21.61 5.01 -22.01
CA LYS A 62 -21.28 3.60 -22.22
C LYS A 62 -21.30 2.87 -20.88
N CYS A 63 -21.78 1.64 -20.86
CA CYS A 63 -21.76 0.81 -19.65
C CYS A 63 -20.34 0.36 -19.28
N PHE A 64 -19.51 0.10 -20.28
CA PHE A 64 -18.14 -0.38 -20.10
C PHE A 64 -17.19 0.26 -21.12
N HIS A 65 -16.01 0.63 -20.66
CA HIS A 65 -14.91 1.07 -21.51
C HIS A 65 -13.58 0.52 -20.98
N LYS A 66 -12.68 0.19 -21.91
CA LYS A 66 -11.33 -0.29 -21.63
C LYS A 66 -10.34 0.62 -22.34
N LEU A 67 -9.31 1.05 -21.63
CA LEU A 67 -8.23 1.88 -22.15
C LEU A 67 -6.89 1.21 -21.87
N ASN A 68 -6.10 0.93 -22.89
CA ASN A 68 -4.76 0.37 -22.75
C ASN A 68 -3.70 1.46 -22.99
N LEU A 69 -2.65 1.50 -22.17
CA LEU A 69 -1.56 2.44 -22.32
C LEU A 69 -0.87 2.33 -23.69
N TYR A 70 -0.70 1.11 -24.22
CA TYR A 70 -0.08 0.88 -25.53
C TYR A 70 -0.89 1.54 -26.65
N ASP A 71 -2.22 1.52 -26.55
CA ASP A 71 -3.11 2.10 -27.55
C ASP A 71 -3.07 3.63 -27.47
N VAL A 72 -3.07 4.19 -26.25
CA VAL A 72 -2.97 5.65 -26.04
C VAL A 72 -1.64 6.21 -26.56
N GLN A 73 -0.53 5.49 -26.31
CA GLN A 73 0.78 5.87 -26.84
C GLN A 73 0.99 5.48 -28.31
N LYS A 74 0.02 4.79 -28.92
CA LYS A 74 0.10 4.25 -30.29
C LYS A 74 1.36 3.42 -30.52
N TYR A 75 1.82 2.70 -29.50
CA TYR A 75 3.13 2.06 -29.50
C TYR A 75 3.28 1.08 -30.68
N ASN A 76 2.29 0.19 -30.88
CA ASN A 76 2.30 -0.79 -31.96
C ASN A 76 2.08 -0.17 -33.35
N GLU A 77 1.25 0.88 -33.44
CA GLU A 77 1.03 1.62 -34.70
C GLU A 77 2.31 2.31 -35.15
N ASN A 78 3.02 2.93 -34.19
CA ASN A 78 4.31 3.58 -34.42
C ASN A 78 5.34 2.57 -34.91
N ILE A 79 5.44 1.37 -34.32
CA ILE A 79 6.36 0.32 -34.78
C ILE A 79 6.11 -0.01 -36.26
N ARG A 80 4.86 -0.28 -36.65
CA ARG A 80 4.49 -0.55 -38.05
C ARG A 80 4.81 0.63 -38.97
N LYS A 81 4.57 1.86 -38.50
CA LYS A 81 4.90 3.07 -39.25
C LYS A 81 6.41 3.21 -39.46
N PHE A 82 7.22 2.91 -38.44
CA PHE A 82 8.67 2.97 -38.53
C PHE A 82 9.23 1.93 -39.51
N GLU A 83 8.54 0.80 -39.69
CA GLU A 83 8.92 -0.16 -40.72
C GLU A 83 8.79 0.46 -42.11
N ILE A 84 7.66 1.09 -42.43
CA ILE A 84 7.48 1.75 -43.72
C ILE A 84 8.51 2.88 -43.91
N GLN A 85 8.70 3.71 -42.88
CA GLN A 85 9.65 4.82 -42.92
C GLN A 85 11.10 4.39 -43.09
N TYR A 86 11.48 3.20 -42.61
CA TYR A 86 12.81 2.67 -42.83
C TYR A 86 13.06 2.35 -44.30
N ASP A 87 12.08 1.77 -44.99
CA ASP A 87 12.22 1.42 -46.41
C ASP A 87 12.26 2.71 -47.25
N GLU A 88 11.39 3.68 -46.95
CA GLU A 88 11.40 5.01 -47.57
C GLU A 88 12.75 5.72 -47.38
N TYR A 89 13.28 5.71 -46.15
CA TYR A 89 14.57 6.35 -45.83
C TYR A 89 15.75 5.64 -46.49
N LEU A 90 15.68 4.31 -46.65
CA LEU A 90 16.72 3.56 -47.36
C LEU A 90 16.81 3.95 -48.85
N GLU A 91 15.66 4.21 -49.49
CA GLU A 91 15.63 4.73 -50.86
C GLU A 91 16.13 6.18 -50.94
N GLU A 92 15.71 7.05 -50.01
CA GLU A 92 16.19 8.44 -49.92
C GLU A 92 17.72 8.52 -49.78
N LEU A 93 18.32 7.59 -49.02
CA LEU A 93 19.77 7.51 -48.86
C LEU A 93 20.51 7.19 -50.16
N LYS A 94 19.88 6.63 -51.20
CA LYS A 94 20.57 6.39 -52.48
C LYS A 94 20.85 7.69 -53.23
N GLU A 95 20.01 8.70 -53.04
CA GLU A 95 20.09 9.98 -53.75
C GLU A 95 20.93 11.03 -53.00
N LYS A 96 21.21 10.79 -51.71
CA LYS A 96 22.03 11.70 -50.89
C LYS A 96 23.53 11.60 -51.18
N ASP A 97 24.20 12.74 -51.10
CA ASP A 97 25.66 12.84 -51.15
C ASP A 97 26.32 12.31 -49.87
N THR A 98 27.62 12.03 -49.96
CA THR A 98 28.41 11.49 -48.84
C THR A 98 28.54 12.45 -47.67
N THR A 99 28.55 13.76 -47.92
CA THR A 99 28.66 14.78 -46.86
C THR A 99 27.39 14.80 -46.00
N ASN A 100 26.20 14.85 -46.61
CA ASN A 100 24.96 14.84 -45.84
C ASN A 100 24.77 13.51 -45.10
N LYS A 101 25.13 12.37 -45.71
CA LYS A 101 25.13 11.07 -45.02
C LYS A 101 25.98 11.07 -43.75
N LYS A 102 27.16 11.70 -43.80
CA LYS A 102 28.04 11.81 -42.62
C LYS A 102 27.42 12.67 -41.52
N VAL A 103 26.83 13.81 -41.88
CA VAL A 103 26.14 14.69 -40.93
C VAL A 103 24.94 13.99 -40.30
N GLU A 104 24.14 13.26 -41.09
CA GLU A 104 22.99 12.49 -40.58
C GLU A 104 23.43 11.36 -39.65
N LYS A 105 24.52 10.66 -39.96
CA LYS A 105 25.09 9.65 -39.06
C LYS A 105 25.40 10.24 -37.69
N GLU A 106 26.11 11.37 -37.66
CA GLU A 106 26.48 12.04 -36.42
C GLU A 106 25.26 12.53 -35.64
N PHE A 107 24.29 13.11 -36.34
CA PHE A 107 23.01 13.52 -35.76
C PHE A 107 22.26 12.33 -35.14
N LEU A 108 22.10 11.22 -35.87
CA LEU A 108 21.40 10.03 -35.40
C LEU A 108 22.10 9.42 -34.19
N SER A 109 23.43 9.26 -34.24
CA SER A 109 24.20 8.75 -33.09
C SER A 109 24.05 9.65 -31.86
N ARG A 110 24.08 10.97 -32.02
CA ARG A 110 23.85 11.91 -30.92
C ARG A 110 22.43 11.77 -30.34
N ARG A 111 21.41 11.65 -31.20
CA ARG A 111 20.02 11.48 -30.77
C ARG A 111 19.79 10.18 -30.02
N ILE A 112 20.40 9.08 -30.48
CA ILE A 112 20.35 7.80 -29.76
C ILE A 112 20.96 7.96 -28.36
N SER A 113 22.15 8.57 -28.27
CA SER A 113 22.82 8.82 -26.98
C SER A 113 22.00 9.71 -26.02
N GLU A 114 21.33 10.74 -26.54
CA GLU A 114 20.42 11.59 -25.76
C GLU A 114 19.24 10.77 -25.18
N ILE A 115 18.67 9.86 -25.98
CA ILE A 115 17.55 9.01 -25.55
C ILE A 115 18.01 7.96 -24.55
N GLU A 116 19.17 7.34 -24.74
CA GLU A 116 19.78 6.42 -23.77
C GLU A 116 19.98 7.09 -22.41
N THR A 117 20.40 8.37 -22.41
CA THR A 117 20.50 9.16 -21.18
C THR A 117 19.13 9.35 -20.51
N ILE A 118 18.07 9.60 -21.28
CA ILE A 118 16.70 9.70 -20.76
C ILE A 118 16.22 8.37 -20.19
N LYS A 119 16.46 7.25 -20.90
CA LYS A 119 16.15 5.89 -20.44
C LYS A 119 16.88 5.58 -19.14
N GLY A 120 18.18 5.88 -19.05
CA GLY A 120 18.98 5.71 -17.83
C GLY A 120 18.42 6.50 -16.63
N ARG A 121 18.04 7.76 -16.83
CA ARG A 121 17.37 8.55 -15.77
C ARG A 121 16.03 7.96 -15.36
N THR A 122 15.26 7.46 -16.32
CA THR A 122 13.94 6.84 -16.10
C THR A 122 14.08 5.52 -15.34
N PHE A 123 15.07 4.70 -15.70
CA PHE A 123 15.45 3.47 -15.00
C PHE A 123 15.91 3.73 -13.56
N ASN A 124 16.68 4.79 -13.31
CA ASN A 124 17.07 5.15 -11.94
C ASN A 124 15.85 5.54 -11.08
N LYS A 125 14.87 6.25 -11.64
CA LYS A 125 13.60 6.53 -10.94
C LYS A 125 12.82 5.25 -10.66
N PHE A 126 12.77 4.34 -11.64
CA PHE A 126 12.16 3.03 -11.46
C PHE A 126 12.77 2.29 -10.27
N LEU A 127 14.10 2.15 -10.23
CA LEU A 127 14.82 1.49 -9.15
C LEU A 127 14.53 2.14 -7.79
N ALA A 128 14.52 3.48 -7.72
CA ALA A 128 14.19 4.20 -6.49
C ALA A 128 12.78 3.86 -5.98
N TYR A 129 11.79 3.80 -6.88
CA TYR A 129 10.44 3.42 -6.47
C TYR A 129 10.31 1.95 -6.08
N ILE A 130 11.02 1.04 -6.74
CA ILE A 130 11.05 -0.38 -6.35
C ILE A 130 11.70 -0.56 -4.97
N ALA A 131 12.80 0.16 -4.69
CA ALA A 131 13.42 0.14 -3.37
C ALA A 131 12.45 0.62 -2.28
N LEU A 132 11.73 1.71 -2.52
CA LEU A 132 10.68 2.19 -1.61
C LEU A 132 9.55 1.16 -1.44
N PHE A 133 9.11 0.54 -2.52
CA PHE A 133 8.06 -0.48 -2.48
C PHE A 133 8.49 -1.70 -1.65
N VAL A 134 9.69 -2.23 -1.88
CA VAL A 134 10.27 -3.34 -1.13
C VAL A 134 10.48 -2.99 0.35
N PHE A 135 10.74 -1.72 0.67
CA PHE A 135 10.84 -1.26 2.05
C PHE A 135 9.48 -1.13 2.76
N ILE A 136 8.46 -0.60 2.08
CA ILE A 136 7.14 -0.32 2.69
C ILE A 136 6.30 -1.60 2.85
N VAL A 137 6.37 -2.54 1.90
CA VAL A 137 5.52 -3.74 1.91
C VAL A 137 5.71 -4.61 3.17
N PRO A 138 6.94 -4.92 3.64
CA PRO A 138 7.15 -5.69 4.86
C PRO A 138 6.58 -5.01 6.12
N LEU A 139 6.73 -3.69 6.24
CA LEU A 139 6.16 -2.92 7.34
C LEU A 139 4.63 -3.05 7.40
N TYR A 140 4.01 -3.12 6.22
CA TYR A 140 2.58 -3.30 6.10
C TYR A 140 2.13 -4.73 6.45
N ILE A 141 2.82 -5.76 5.91
CA ILE A 141 2.48 -7.17 6.17
C ILE A 141 2.51 -7.48 7.67
N SER A 142 3.51 -6.98 8.39
CA SER A 142 3.62 -7.16 9.84
C SER A 142 2.43 -6.56 10.60
N LYS A 143 2.00 -5.34 10.23
CA LYS A 143 0.82 -4.70 10.85
C LYS A 143 -0.49 -5.38 10.47
N MET A 144 -0.61 -5.89 9.24
CA MET A 144 -1.77 -6.66 8.79
C MET A 144 -1.95 -7.92 9.64
N THR A 145 -0.89 -8.72 9.85
CA THR A 145 -0.97 -9.97 10.62
C THR A 145 -1.50 -9.79 12.04
N ILE A 146 -1.18 -8.66 12.68
CA ILE A 146 -1.64 -8.34 14.04
C ILE A 146 -3.12 -7.88 14.04
N SER A 147 -3.59 -7.31 12.93
CA SER A 147 -4.92 -6.69 12.82
C SER A 147 -5.99 -7.64 12.27
N ILE A 148 -5.59 -8.72 11.56
CA ILE A 148 -6.49 -9.74 10.98
C ILE A 148 -7.45 -10.38 12.00
N PRO A 149 -7.05 -10.68 13.25
CA PRO A 149 -7.98 -11.26 14.23
C PRO A 149 -9.10 -10.29 14.69
N LYS A 150 -8.93 -8.98 14.45
CA LYS A 150 -9.91 -7.92 14.80
C LYS A 150 -10.55 -7.39 13.51
N LEU A 151 -11.25 -8.27 12.81
CA LEU A 151 -11.96 -7.98 11.54
C LEU A 151 -13.12 -6.98 11.76
N THR A 152 -12.79 -5.70 11.78
CA THR A 152 -13.76 -4.62 11.61
C THR A 152 -13.91 -4.30 10.11
N THR A 153 -15.07 -3.78 9.70
CA THR A 153 -15.34 -3.37 8.30
C THR A 153 -14.28 -2.43 7.75
N TYR A 154 -13.73 -1.56 8.61
CA TYR A 154 -12.65 -0.63 8.28
C TYR A 154 -11.35 -1.37 7.90
N ASN A 155 -10.93 -2.37 8.69
CA ASN A 155 -9.71 -3.13 8.42
C ASN A 155 -9.79 -3.86 7.07
N ILE A 156 -10.96 -4.41 6.71
CA ILE A 156 -11.19 -5.07 5.41
C ILE A 156 -10.98 -4.09 4.26
N ILE A 157 -11.52 -2.88 4.34
CA ILE A 157 -11.38 -1.86 3.29
C ILE A 157 -9.91 -1.47 3.12
N CYS A 158 -9.17 -1.29 4.21
CA CYS A 158 -7.73 -1.01 4.15
C CYS A 158 -6.94 -2.14 3.48
N VAL A 159 -7.22 -3.40 3.84
CA VAL A 159 -6.61 -4.58 3.20
C VAL A 159 -6.83 -4.53 1.69
N LEU A 160 -8.08 -4.35 1.25
CA LEU A 160 -8.44 -4.36 -0.17
C LEU A 160 -7.75 -3.24 -0.96
N ILE A 161 -7.71 -2.02 -0.41
CA ILE A 161 -7.04 -0.87 -1.06
C ILE A 161 -5.54 -1.17 -1.24
N MET A 162 -4.90 -1.69 -0.20
CA MET A 162 -3.46 -1.96 -0.23
C MET A 162 -3.11 -3.15 -1.12
N SER A 163 -3.90 -4.23 -1.08
CA SER A 163 -3.77 -5.34 -2.03
C SER A 163 -3.90 -4.85 -3.47
N TYR A 164 -4.85 -3.97 -3.75
CA TYR A 164 -5.02 -3.37 -5.08
C TYR A 164 -3.79 -2.53 -5.50
N ILE A 165 -3.20 -1.75 -4.58
CA ILE A 165 -1.98 -0.97 -4.86
C ILE A 165 -0.80 -1.89 -5.13
N ILE A 166 -0.59 -2.91 -4.31
CA ILE A 166 0.50 -3.90 -4.45
C ILE A 166 0.39 -4.61 -5.79
N ILE A 167 -0.78 -5.16 -6.13
CA ILE A 167 -1.02 -5.84 -7.41
C ILE A 167 -0.71 -4.90 -8.59
N ASN A 168 -1.16 -3.63 -8.51
CA ASN A 168 -0.88 -2.67 -9.56
C ASN A 168 0.61 -2.36 -9.71
N LEU A 169 1.32 -2.12 -8.60
CA LEU A 169 2.76 -1.87 -8.63
C LEU A 169 3.50 -3.06 -9.22
N SER A 170 3.15 -4.29 -8.84
CA SER A 170 3.72 -5.52 -9.42
C SER A 170 3.46 -5.62 -10.93
N LEU A 171 2.23 -5.35 -11.40
CA LEU A 171 1.89 -5.41 -12.82
C LEU A 171 2.62 -4.33 -13.65
N ILE A 172 2.74 -3.11 -13.13
CA ILE A 172 3.50 -2.04 -13.81
C ILE A 172 4.99 -2.39 -13.83
N THR A 173 5.52 -2.93 -12.75
CA THR A 173 6.92 -3.39 -12.65
C THR A 173 7.19 -4.46 -13.68
N TYR A 174 6.31 -5.47 -13.80
CA TYR A 174 6.40 -6.52 -14.80
C TYR A 174 6.43 -5.94 -16.22
N GLU A 175 5.51 -5.04 -16.55
CA GLU A 175 5.47 -4.40 -17.88
C GLU A 175 6.70 -3.52 -18.17
N PHE A 176 7.33 -2.94 -17.14
CA PHE A 176 8.56 -2.16 -17.30
C PHE A 176 9.78 -3.03 -17.59
N ILE A 177 9.94 -4.16 -16.89
CA ILE A 177 11.10 -5.06 -17.06
C ILE A 177 10.95 -6.02 -18.24
N LYS A 178 9.74 -6.19 -18.76
CA LYS A 178 9.43 -7.11 -19.86
C LYS A 178 10.25 -6.71 -21.09
N VAL A 179 11.03 -7.68 -21.59
CA VAL A 179 11.79 -7.51 -22.83
C VAL A 179 10.82 -7.30 -23.99
N LYS A 180 10.93 -6.15 -24.65
CA LYS A 180 10.15 -5.83 -25.84
C LYS A 180 10.91 -6.36 -27.05
N ASN A 181 10.31 -7.30 -27.77
CA ASN A 181 10.92 -7.85 -28.98
C ASN A 181 10.79 -6.85 -30.12
N VAL A 182 11.91 -6.23 -30.50
CA VAL A 182 12.01 -5.52 -31.78
C VAL A 182 13.38 -5.80 -32.37
N LYS A 183 13.42 -6.56 -33.47
CA LYS A 183 14.62 -6.66 -34.33
C LYS A 183 14.20 -6.73 -35.78
N ARG A 184 14.58 -5.71 -36.55
CA ARG A 184 14.47 -5.72 -38.02
C ARG A 184 15.82 -5.94 -38.68
N VAL A 185 16.88 -5.27 -38.21
CA VAL A 185 18.22 -5.31 -38.82
C VAL A 185 19.22 -5.89 -37.83
N THR A 186 20.01 -6.86 -38.28
CA THR A 186 21.09 -7.46 -37.50
C THR A 186 22.44 -7.02 -38.04
N PHE A 187 23.48 -7.01 -37.21
CA PHE A 187 24.84 -6.76 -37.69
C PHE A 187 25.24 -7.70 -38.85
N HIS A 188 24.75 -8.95 -38.80
CA HIS A 188 24.90 -9.92 -39.88
C HIS A 188 24.31 -9.46 -41.21
N SER A 189 23.11 -8.86 -41.19
CA SER A 189 22.46 -8.34 -42.39
C SER A 189 23.18 -7.15 -43.03
N ILE A 190 23.89 -6.36 -42.21
CA ILE A 190 24.75 -5.27 -42.69
C ILE A 190 26.04 -5.84 -43.29
N ARG A 191 26.67 -6.79 -42.60
CA ARG A 191 27.92 -7.43 -43.08
C ARG A 191 27.75 -8.17 -44.41
N LYS A 192 26.58 -8.76 -44.66
CA LYS A 192 26.26 -9.46 -45.91
C LYS A 192 25.80 -8.54 -47.04
N ALA A 193 25.64 -7.24 -46.81
CA ALA A 193 25.27 -6.30 -47.86
C ALA A 193 26.41 -6.08 -48.85
N LEU A 194 26.08 -5.72 -50.09
CA LEU A 194 27.07 -5.29 -51.07
C LEU A 194 27.84 -4.07 -50.52
N LYS A 195 29.15 -3.98 -50.76
CA LYS A 195 30.04 -2.93 -50.20
C LYS A 195 29.47 -1.50 -50.32
N LEU A 196 28.75 -1.21 -51.41
CA LEU A 196 28.16 0.10 -51.70
C LEU A 196 26.90 0.40 -50.86
N ASP A 197 26.18 -0.62 -50.39
CA ASP A 197 24.94 -0.48 -49.61
C ASP A 197 25.16 -0.58 -48.09
N VAL A 198 26.37 -0.93 -47.65
CA VAL A 198 26.69 -1.11 -46.22
C VAL A 198 26.44 0.19 -45.45
N GLU A 199 26.89 1.33 -45.98
CA GLU A 199 26.72 2.63 -45.33
C GLU A 199 25.24 3.04 -45.26
N ASN A 200 24.49 2.88 -46.36
CA ASN A 200 23.06 3.20 -46.40
C ASN A 200 22.27 2.31 -45.44
N LYS A 201 22.53 0.99 -45.41
CA LYS A 201 21.86 0.08 -44.47
C LYS A 201 22.21 0.37 -43.02
N TYR A 202 23.45 0.77 -42.73
CA TYR A 202 23.87 1.18 -41.40
C TYR A 202 23.16 2.47 -40.95
N LEU A 203 23.10 3.48 -41.81
CA LEU A 203 22.37 4.73 -41.55
C LEU A 203 20.88 4.49 -41.34
N ALA A 204 20.25 3.68 -42.18
CA ALA A 204 18.85 3.32 -42.03
C ALA A 204 18.61 2.53 -40.73
N MET A 205 19.54 1.66 -40.33
CA MET A 205 19.48 0.98 -39.03
C MET A 205 19.50 1.99 -37.88
N LEU A 206 20.43 2.95 -37.89
CA LEU A 206 20.50 3.98 -36.86
C LEU A 206 19.21 4.81 -36.80
N PHE A 207 18.63 5.15 -37.95
CA PHE A 207 17.35 5.85 -38.00
C PHE A 207 16.23 5.02 -37.35
N TYR A 208 16.13 3.74 -37.69
CA TYR A 208 15.12 2.84 -37.14
C TYR A 208 15.29 2.62 -35.63
N GLU A 209 16.53 2.47 -35.18
CA GLU A 209 16.90 2.35 -33.78
C GLU A 209 16.57 3.61 -32.99
N TRP A 210 16.88 4.78 -33.53
CA TRP A 210 16.49 6.07 -32.95
C TRP A 210 14.97 6.15 -32.73
N LYS A 211 14.16 5.84 -33.75
CA LYS A 211 12.69 5.86 -33.66
C LYS A 211 12.14 4.86 -32.64
N HIS A 212 12.70 3.66 -32.60
CA HIS A 212 12.30 2.65 -31.62
C HIS A 212 12.65 3.04 -30.19
N ASN A 213 13.87 3.52 -29.98
CA ASN A 213 14.32 4.00 -28.68
C ASN A 213 13.49 5.19 -28.19
N GLU A 214 13.11 6.11 -29.09
CA GLU A 214 12.23 7.23 -28.78
C GLU A 214 10.84 6.75 -28.33
N ASN A 215 10.21 5.87 -29.10
CA ASN A 215 8.88 5.33 -28.79
C ASN A 215 8.88 4.51 -27.49
N GLU A 216 9.94 3.74 -27.24
CA GLU A 216 10.10 3.01 -26.00
C GLU A 216 10.31 3.94 -24.80
N SER A 217 11.14 4.97 -24.94
CA SER A 217 11.37 5.97 -23.89
C SER A 217 10.08 6.69 -23.50
N ILE A 218 9.25 7.05 -24.49
CA ILE A 218 7.93 7.66 -24.24
C ILE A 218 7.03 6.72 -23.41
N LEU A 219 6.98 5.44 -23.78
CA LEU A 219 6.21 4.43 -23.04
C LEU A 219 6.73 4.24 -21.61
N GLU A 220 8.05 4.12 -21.44
CA GLU A 220 8.71 3.99 -20.12
C GLU A 220 8.42 5.18 -19.21
N VAL A 221 8.50 6.41 -19.73
CA VAL A 221 8.14 7.61 -18.99
C VAL A 221 6.66 7.58 -18.59
N ALA A 222 5.78 7.11 -19.47
CA ALA A 222 4.36 6.98 -19.15
C ALA A 222 4.09 5.94 -18.05
N LEU A 223 4.77 4.79 -18.09
CA LEU A 223 4.75 3.76 -17.06
C LEU A 223 5.25 4.31 -15.73
N ILE A 224 6.37 5.02 -15.70
CA ILE A 224 6.95 5.58 -14.47
C ILE A 224 6.04 6.61 -13.83
N LYS A 225 5.42 7.49 -14.62
CA LYS A 225 4.43 8.43 -14.10
C LYS A 225 3.18 7.72 -13.54
N ASN A 226 2.83 6.53 -14.06
CA ASN A 226 1.74 5.73 -13.49
C ASN A 226 2.18 5.08 -12.18
N LEU A 227 3.39 4.53 -12.14
CA LEU A 227 4.00 3.96 -10.94
C LEU A 227 4.09 5.01 -9.82
N GLU A 228 4.55 6.22 -10.13
CA GLU A 228 4.62 7.36 -9.20
C GLU A 228 3.26 7.64 -8.53
N LYS A 229 2.16 7.60 -9.29
CA LYS A 229 0.80 7.78 -8.75
C LYS A 229 0.49 6.74 -7.67
N TYR A 230 0.75 5.46 -7.94
CA TYR A 230 0.49 4.39 -6.98
C TYR A 230 1.43 4.44 -5.78
N MET A 231 2.68 4.84 -5.97
CA MET A 231 3.62 5.08 -4.88
C MET A 231 3.15 6.22 -3.96
N CYS A 232 2.63 7.31 -4.52
CA CYS A 232 2.03 8.39 -3.72
C CYS A 232 0.83 7.88 -2.90
N ILE A 233 -0.07 7.10 -3.51
CA ILE A 233 -1.22 6.51 -2.80
C ILE A 233 -0.73 5.56 -1.71
N LEU A 234 0.29 4.74 -1.96
CA LEU A 234 0.90 3.84 -0.99
C LEU A 234 1.43 4.61 0.23
N ILE A 235 2.23 5.66 -0.01
CA ILE A 235 2.81 6.48 1.05
C ILE A 235 1.72 7.16 1.89
N MET A 236 0.72 7.78 1.23
CA MET A 236 -0.39 8.42 1.93
C MET A 236 -1.21 7.42 2.75
N SER A 237 -1.49 6.24 2.19
CA SER A 237 -2.21 5.17 2.90
C SER A 237 -1.41 4.68 4.12
N SER A 238 -0.10 4.51 3.98
CA SER A 238 0.80 4.15 5.09
C SER A 238 0.79 5.19 6.21
N ILE A 239 0.83 6.49 5.88
CA ILE A 239 0.74 7.56 6.88
C ILE A 239 -0.58 7.47 7.65
N VAL A 240 -1.72 7.33 6.94
CA VAL A 240 -3.05 7.20 7.58
C VAL A 240 -3.10 6.00 8.52
N ILE A 241 -2.57 4.85 8.09
CA ILE A 241 -2.54 3.63 8.91
C ILE A 241 -1.67 3.83 10.16
N ILE A 242 -0.48 4.43 10.02
CA ILE A 242 0.41 4.69 11.16
C ILE A 242 -0.28 5.60 12.17
N VAL A 243 -0.87 6.71 11.71
CA VAL A 243 -1.59 7.66 12.55
C VAL A 243 -2.73 6.98 13.29
N ASN A 244 -3.60 6.25 12.58
CA ASN A 244 -4.73 5.54 13.19
C ASN A 244 -4.26 4.48 14.20
N SER A 245 -3.19 3.75 13.90
CA SER A 245 -2.65 2.75 14.83
C SER A 245 -2.12 3.36 16.13
N ASN A 246 -1.53 4.56 16.06
CA ASN A 246 -1.06 5.27 17.25
C ASN A 246 -2.23 5.85 18.06
N PHE A 247 -3.26 6.39 17.40
CA PHE A 247 -4.47 6.86 18.10
C PHE A 247 -5.22 5.72 18.80
N GLU A 248 -5.36 4.55 18.17
CA GLU A 248 -5.97 3.39 18.83
C GLU A 248 -5.20 2.95 20.08
N ASN A 249 -3.87 3.01 20.08
CA ASN A 249 -3.04 2.66 21.23
C ASN A 249 -3.10 3.73 22.35
N VAL A 250 -3.34 5.00 22.01
CA VAL A 250 -3.54 6.07 22.99
C VAL A 250 -4.93 6.00 23.62
N ILE A 251 -5.95 5.59 22.86
CA ILE A 251 -7.34 5.49 23.33
C ILE A 251 -7.58 4.17 24.09
N ARG A 252 -6.85 3.10 23.77
CA ARG A 252 -6.83 1.84 24.54
C ARG A 252 -5.80 1.91 25.68
N GLU A 253 -6.10 2.73 26.67
CA GLU A 253 -5.59 2.76 28.06
C GLU A 253 -4.13 2.36 28.38
N PRO A 254 -3.41 3.27 29.07
CA PRO A 254 -2.53 2.88 30.18
C PRO A 254 -2.95 3.62 31.47
N ALA A 255 -4.17 3.41 31.98
CA ALA A 255 -4.60 4.07 33.21
C ALA A 255 -5.22 3.16 34.28
N ILE A 256 -5.75 1.98 33.92
CA ILE A 256 -6.44 1.12 34.91
C ILE A 256 -5.53 0.04 35.52
N GLN A 257 -4.43 -0.35 34.85
CA GLN A 257 -3.58 -1.45 35.33
C GLN A 257 -2.54 -1.06 36.39
N GLU A 258 -2.18 0.21 36.54
CA GLU A 258 -1.14 0.60 37.52
C GLU A 258 -1.66 0.64 38.97
N ASN A 259 -2.98 0.77 39.18
CA ASN A 259 -3.58 0.92 40.52
C ASN A 259 -4.38 -0.31 41.01
N LEU A 260 -4.35 -1.43 40.27
CA LEU A 260 -5.14 -2.63 40.58
C LEU A 260 -4.26 -3.85 40.87
N THR A 261 -4.34 -4.36 42.09
CA THR A 261 -3.69 -5.63 42.48
C THR A 261 -4.75 -6.72 42.65
N LEU A 262 -4.68 -7.79 41.84
CA LEU A 262 -5.62 -8.91 41.87
C LEU A 262 -5.01 -10.16 42.52
N TYR A 263 -5.69 -10.71 43.52
CA TYR A 263 -5.38 -12.00 44.12
C TYR A 263 -6.48 -13.02 43.84
N LYS A 264 -6.10 -14.23 43.44
CA LYS A 264 -7.02 -15.34 43.21
C LYS A 264 -6.76 -16.48 44.18
N PHE A 265 -7.80 -16.87 44.90
CA PHE A 265 -7.80 -17.96 45.87
C PHE A 265 -8.77 -19.04 45.39
N ASN A 266 -8.24 -20.26 45.20
CA ASN A 266 -9.05 -21.40 44.80
C ASN A 266 -9.58 -22.09 46.05
N HIS A 267 -10.87 -22.42 46.04
CA HIS A 267 -11.54 -23.21 47.07
C HIS A 267 -11.68 -24.65 46.61
N ILE A 268 -11.28 -25.59 47.46
CA ILE A 268 -11.54 -27.01 47.28
C ILE A 268 -12.77 -27.35 48.14
N GLU A 269 -13.80 -27.94 47.51
CA GLU A 269 -15.16 -28.13 48.06
C GLU A 269 -15.23 -28.89 49.40
N ARG A 270 -14.18 -29.62 49.81
CA ARG A 270 -14.17 -30.47 51.01
C ARG A 270 -13.12 -30.14 52.06
N GLU A 271 -12.40 -29.04 51.92
CA GLU A 271 -11.32 -28.69 52.87
C GLU A 271 -11.80 -27.86 54.05
N SER A 272 -11.12 -27.97 55.19
CA SER A 272 -11.37 -27.09 56.34
C SER A 272 -10.84 -25.67 56.06
N PHE A 273 -11.41 -24.64 56.71
CA PHE A 273 -10.89 -23.26 56.58
C PHE A 273 -9.40 -23.17 56.96
N HIS A 274 -8.98 -23.97 57.96
CA HIS A 274 -7.56 -24.07 58.33
C HIS A 274 -6.70 -24.60 57.18
N THR A 275 -7.16 -25.63 56.45
CA THR A 275 -6.47 -26.17 55.28
C THR A 275 -6.34 -25.12 54.18
N PHE A 276 -7.42 -24.39 53.90
CA PHE A 276 -7.41 -23.27 52.94
C PHE A 276 -6.38 -22.19 53.28
N LEU A 277 -6.28 -21.81 54.56
CA LEU A 277 -5.28 -20.84 55.03
C LEU A 277 -3.86 -21.38 54.88
N THR A 278 -3.62 -22.65 55.23
CA THR A 278 -2.28 -23.24 55.11
C THR A 278 -1.81 -23.35 53.66
N GLU A 279 -2.69 -23.71 52.73
CA GLU A 279 -2.34 -23.83 51.31
C GLU A 279 -2.11 -22.47 50.64
N ASN A 280 -2.84 -21.45 51.08
CA ASN A 280 -2.74 -20.10 50.54
C ASN A 280 -1.86 -19.16 51.38
N ASN A 281 -1.16 -19.67 52.41
CA ASN A 281 -0.48 -18.86 53.42
C ASN A 281 0.45 -17.79 52.81
N LYS A 282 1.30 -18.17 51.85
CA LYS A 282 2.20 -17.23 51.15
C LYS A 282 1.49 -16.13 50.38
N LYS A 283 0.29 -16.40 49.84
CA LYS A 283 -0.51 -15.39 49.12
C LYS A 283 -1.27 -14.50 50.10
N ILE A 284 -1.75 -15.07 51.20
CA ILE A 284 -2.42 -14.34 52.29
C ILE A 284 -1.44 -13.40 52.99
N ASP A 285 -0.22 -13.85 53.29
CA ASP A 285 0.83 -13.02 53.88
C ASP A 285 1.20 -11.84 52.96
N LYS A 286 1.29 -12.08 51.65
CA LYS A 286 1.52 -11.00 50.67
C LYS A 286 0.34 -10.03 50.59
N LEU A 287 -0.88 -10.53 50.59
CA LEU A 287 -2.09 -9.70 50.59
C LEU A 287 -2.14 -8.85 51.87
N LYS A 288 -1.89 -9.44 53.03
CA LYS A 288 -1.82 -8.77 54.33
C LYS A 288 -0.75 -7.69 54.35
N ASN A 289 0.48 -8.01 53.94
CA ASN A 289 1.57 -7.05 53.92
C ASN A 289 1.22 -5.87 53.02
N ASN A 290 0.61 -6.12 51.85
CA ASN A 290 0.20 -5.07 50.95
C ASN A 290 -0.90 -4.20 51.58
N ILE A 291 -1.96 -4.78 52.15
CA ILE A 291 -3.03 -4.03 52.83
C ILE A 291 -2.45 -3.15 53.97
N LEU A 292 -1.45 -3.65 54.69
CA LEU A 292 -0.82 -2.91 55.79
C LEU A 292 0.23 -1.88 55.34
N SER A 293 0.82 -2.02 54.14
CA SER A 293 1.94 -1.20 53.68
C SER A 293 1.56 -0.11 52.69
N ASP A 294 0.45 -0.26 51.97
CA ASP A 294 0.02 0.62 50.89
C ASP A 294 -1.34 1.27 51.22
N ASP A 295 -1.51 2.56 50.87
CA ASP A 295 -2.79 3.27 50.96
C ASP A 295 -3.77 2.76 49.88
N TYR A 296 -4.52 1.70 50.17
CA TYR A 296 -5.62 1.25 49.33
C TYR A 296 -6.93 1.94 49.74
N SER A 297 -7.66 2.50 48.78
CA SER A 297 -8.94 3.15 49.06
C SER A 297 -10.11 2.15 49.11
N ARG A 298 -10.03 1.05 48.35
CA ARG A 298 -11.08 0.02 48.28
C ARG A 298 -10.53 -1.39 48.15
N ILE A 299 -11.20 -2.32 48.82
CA ILE A 299 -10.96 -3.76 48.75
C ILE A 299 -12.25 -4.43 48.28
N ILE A 300 -12.26 -5.02 47.09
CA ILE A 300 -13.41 -5.75 46.57
C ILE A 300 -13.15 -7.24 46.70
N ILE A 301 -13.98 -7.94 47.46
CA ILE A 301 -13.91 -9.39 47.65
C ILE A 301 -15.08 -10.02 46.90
N ILE A 302 -14.77 -10.87 45.93
CA ILE A 302 -15.77 -11.52 45.09
C ILE A 302 -15.80 -13.02 45.40
N SER A 303 -16.85 -13.47 46.08
CA SER A 303 -16.98 -14.81 46.67
C SER A 303 -18.16 -15.63 46.09
N PRO A 304 -18.15 -16.97 46.17
CA PRO A 304 -19.31 -17.80 45.79
C PRO A 304 -20.49 -17.63 46.76
N LYS A 305 -21.73 -17.58 46.25
CA LYS A 305 -22.93 -17.28 47.06
C LYS A 305 -23.20 -18.22 48.25
N ASN A 306 -22.74 -19.47 48.19
CA ASN A 306 -23.06 -20.53 49.16
C ASN A 306 -21.84 -21.03 49.96
N ASP A 307 -20.76 -20.25 50.06
CA ASP A 307 -19.54 -20.69 50.75
C ASP A 307 -19.33 -19.98 52.09
N ASN A 308 -19.62 -20.66 53.20
CA ASN A 308 -19.38 -20.15 54.56
C ASN A 308 -17.89 -19.79 54.79
N LYS A 309 -16.96 -20.42 54.05
CA LYS A 309 -15.52 -20.10 54.15
C LYS A 309 -15.20 -18.73 53.59
N SER A 310 -15.96 -18.27 52.60
CA SER A 310 -15.76 -16.94 52.05
C SER A 310 -16.18 -15.83 53.01
N ASP A 311 -17.22 -16.05 53.82
CA ASP A 311 -17.63 -15.11 54.86
C ASP A 311 -16.57 -15.00 55.96
N ASP A 312 -15.94 -16.12 56.33
CA ASP A 312 -14.83 -16.13 57.30
C ASP A 312 -13.53 -15.53 56.73
N PHE A 313 -13.29 -15.69 55.42
CA PHE A 313 -12.18 -15.03 54.74
C PHE A 313 -12.39 -13.50 54.65
N VAL A 314 -13.61 -13.04 54.38
CA VAL A 314 -13.95 -11.61 54.41
C VAL A 314 -13.71 -11.03 55.81
N LYS A 315 -14.12 -11.72 56.88
CA LYS A 315 -13.82 -11.32 58.26
C LYS A 315 -12.32 -11.25 58.53
N LEU A 316 -11.55 -12.23 58.06
CA LEU A 316 -10.10 -12.25 58.21
C LEU A 316 -9.44 -11.04 57.53
N ILE A 317 -9.86 -10.68 56.32
CA ILE A 317 -9.37 -9.48 55.62
C ILE A 317 -9.79 -8.21 56.34
N GLY A 318 -11.02 -8.15 56.87
CA GLY A 318 -11.51 -7.03 57.68
C GLY A 318 -10.74 -6.81 58.99
N LEU A 319 -9.99 -7.80 59.49
CA LEU A 319 -9.08 -7.60 60.64
C LEU A 319 -7.80 -6.85 60.28
N TYR A 320 -7.46 -6.75 58.99
CA TYR A 320 -6.25 -6.09 58.51
C TYR A 320 -6.49 -4.71 57.92
N THR A 321 -7.75 -4.30 57.74
CA THR A 321 -8.11 -2.95 57.28
C THR A 321 -8.03 -1.94 58.42
N GLY A 322 -7.30 -0.84 58.23
CA GLY A 322 -7.06 0.21 59.23
C GLY A 322 -8.27 1.10 59.52
N GLY A 323 -9.40 0.89 58.82
CA GLY A 323 -10.68 1.58 59.03
C GLY A 323 -10.96 2.70 58.04
N ASN A 324 -10.02 2.99 57.13
CA ASN A 324 -10.18 3.98 56.05
C ASN A 324 -10.58 3.34 54.71
N GLU A 325 -10.41 2.02 54.58
CA GLU A 325 -10.64 1.26 53.35
C GLU A 325 -12.09 0.76 53.27
N GLN A 326 -12.76 0.96 52.14
CA GLN A 326 -14.09 0.38 51.93
C GLN A 326 -13.96 -1.08 51.46
N VAL A 327 -14.43 -2.03 52.29
CA VAL A 327 -14.55 -3.44 51.90
C VAL A 327 -15.91 -3.68 51.24
N ILE A 328 -15.90 -4.06 49.98
CA ILE A 328 -17.10 -4.38 49.20
C ILE A 328 -17.14 -5.89 48.95
N GLU A 329 -18.14 -6.57 49.49
CA GLU A 329 -18.38 -7.98 49.21
C GLU A 329 -19.35 -8.15 48.04
N VAL A 330 -18.97 -8.96 47.06
CA VAL A 330 -19.80 -9.29 45.90
C VAL A 330 -19.97 -10.80 45.78
N LYS A 331 -21.20 -11.30 45.97
CA LYS A 331 -21.49 -12.73 45.85
C LYS A 331 -21.78 -13.11 44.39
N LYS A 332 -20.95 -13.96 43.80
CA LYS A 332 -21.12 -14.55 42.46
C LYS A 332 -22.27 -15.56 42.45
N SER A 333 -23.09 -15.51 41.40
CA SER A 333 -24.15 -16.49 41.12
C SER A 333 -23.62 -17.81 40.51
N SER A 334 -22.36 -17.86 40.08
CA SER A 334 -21.75 -19.04 39.46
C SER A 334 -21.14 -19.98 40.50
N ASN A 335 -21.22 -21.31 40.26
CA ASN A 335 -20.62 -22.38 41.07
C ASN A 335 -19.08 -22.46 40.92
N VAL A 336 -18.41 -21.34 40.60
CA VAL A 336 -16.96 -21.32 40.48
C VAL A 336 -16.38 -21.11 41.87
N ASN A 337 -15.71 -22.12 42.41
CA ASN A 337 -15.07 -22.12 43.73
C ASN A 337 -13.78 -21.27 43.74
N ILE A 338 -13.88 -20.00 43.38
CA ILE A 338 -12.76 -19.05 43.36
C ILE A 338 -13.20 -17.77 44.07
N THR A 339 -12.42 -17.35 45.05
CA THR A 339 -12.52 -16.02 45.64
C THR A 339 -11.48 -15.10 45.01
N ASP A 340 -11.94 -14.02 44.40
CA ASP A 340 -11.07 -12.97 43.86
C ASP A 340 -11.03 -11.80 44.85
N VAL A 341 -9.83 -11.32 45.19
CA VAL A 341 -9.65 -10.09 45.98
C VAL A 341 -8.98 -9.06 45.09
N ILE A 342 -9.63 -7.90 44.93
CA ILE A 342 -9.16 -6.78 44.12
C ILE A 342 -8.84 -5.65 45.09
N LEU A 343 -7.58 -5.23 45.11
CA LEU A 343 -7.13 -4.04 45.83
C LEU A 343 -7.05 -2.87 44.85
N ILE A 344 -7.63 -1.73 45.23
CA ILE A 344 -7.66 -0.50 44.43
C ILE A 344 -6.92 0.60 45.18
N LYS A 345 -5.83 1.11 44.59
CA LYS A 345 -5.14 2.32 45.05
C LYS A 345 -5.83 3.56 44.46
N GLU A 346 -5.87 4.64 45.22
CA GLU A 346 -6.27 5.96 44.68
C GLU A 346 -5.29 6.48 43.64
#